data_AF-A0A517L537-F1
#
_entry.id   AF-A0A517L537-F1
#
_cell.length_a   1.000
_cell.length_b   1.000
_cell.length_c   1.000
_cell.angle_alpha   90.00
_cell.angle_beta   90.00
_cell.angle_gamma   90.00
#
_symmetry.space_group_name_H-M   'P 1'
#
loop_
_entity.id
_entity.type
_entity.pdbx_description
1 polymer ?
#
loop_
_entity_poly.entity_id
_entity_poly.type
_entity_poly.pdbx_seq_one_letter_code
_entity_poly.pdbx_strand_id
1 'polypeptide(L)'
;MASSVISIAQDDGSSTEVGDKLALDDTSNNYISFTTTPSTSQSTTGFSWYGNLLFWKSATGVLSSKFYAEPTGTDGIWQVQWLANITSPGKSVPIAFKRDGPGRFAKVT
;
A
#
# COMPACT_ATOMS: atom_id res chain seq x y z
N MET A 1 23.59 -11.44 -2.52
CA MET A 1 22.62 -10.45 -2.01
C MET A 1 21.40 -11.23 -1.54
N ALA A 2 21.01 -11.14 -0.27
CA ALA A 2 19.79 -11.79 0.20
C ALA A 2 18.60 -11.12 -0.50
N SER A 3 17.75 -11.91 -1.14
CA SER A 3 16.47 -11.42 -1.63
C SER A 3 15.55 -11.27 -0.42
N SER A 4 15.33 -10.03 0.01
CA SER A 4 14.32 -9.72 1.01
C SER A 4 12.96 -9.75 0.32
N VAL A 5 12.28 -10.89 0.34
CA VAL A 5 10.86 -10.95 -0.03
C VAL A 5 10.10 -10.31 1.12
N ILE A 6 9.64 -9.07 0.92
CA ILE A 6 8.74 -8.41 1.86
C ILE A 6 7.32 -8.88 1.51
N SER A 7 6.75 -9.72 2.36
CA SER A 7 5.38 -10.18 2.24
C SER A 7 4.43 -9.17 2.88
N ILE A 8 3.46 -8.67 2.10
CA ILE A 8 2.34 -7.89 2.65
C ILE A 8 1.36 -8.90 3.25
N ALA A 9 1.50 -9.17 4.55
CA ALA A 9 0.53 -9.91 5.32
C ALA A 9 -0.86 -9.28 5.16
N GLN A 10 -1.89 -10.10 4.96
CA GLN A 10 -3.24 -9.65 5.28
C GLN A 10 -3.29 -9.51 6.81
N ASP A 11 -3.15 -8.29 7.32
CA ASP A 11 -3.36 -8.05 8.74
C ASP A 11 -4.80 -7.58 8.96
N ASP A 12 -5.71 -8.55 9.04
CA ASP A 12 -7.11 -8.37 9.39
C ASP A 12 -7.35 -8.34 10.92
N GLY A 13 -6.28 -8.18 11.70
CA GLY A 13 -6.32 -8.24 13.16
C GLY A 13 -6.23 -9.66 13.74
N SER A 14 -6.18 -10.70 12.91
CA SER A 14 -5.97 -12.11 13.32
C SER A 14 -4.63 -12.71 12.83
N SER A 15 -3.86 -11.95 12.05
CA SER A 15 -2.62 -12.39 11.44
C SER A 15 -1.53 -12.72 12.47
N THR A 16 -0.95 -13.92 12.35
CA THR A 16 0.23 -14.35 13.10
C THR A 16 1.53 -14.18 12.31
N GLU A 17 1.49 -13.50 11.14
CA GLU A 17 2.67 -13.30 10.31
C GLU A 17 3.73 -12.48 11.06
N VAL A 18 4.92 -13.06 11.19
CA VAL A 18 6.09 -12.46 11.84
C VAL A 18 6.96 -11.85 10.74
N GLY A 19 7.08 -10.51 10.71
CA GLY A 19 7.88 -9.81 9.72
C GLY A 19 7.54 -8.32 9.61
N ASP A 20 8.19 -7.64 8.67
CA ASP A 20 7.89 -6.24 8.36
C ASP A 20 6.46 -6.12 7.79
N LYS A 21 5.63 -5.30 8.43
CA LYS A 21 4.26 -5.03 8.00
C LYS A 21 4.20 -3.74 7.19
N LEU A 22 3.30 -3.69 6.21
CA LEU A 22 2.95 -2.45 5.54
C LEU A 22 2.47 -1.43 6.57
N ALA A 23 3.10 -0.26 6.62
CA ALA A 23 2.85 0.77 7.62
C ALA A 23 2.55 2.11 6.97
N LEU A 24 1.42 2.68 7.38
CA LEU A 24 0.88 3.88 6.77
C LEU A 24 0.65 4.93 7.84
N ASP A 25 1.18 6.13 7.59
CA ASP A 25 0.95 7.28 8.46
C ASP A 25 -0.45 7.83 8.22
N ASP A 26 -1.31 7.77 9.24
CA ASP A 26 -2.68 8.27 9.16
C ASP A 26 -2.77 9.79 9.37
N THR A 27 -1.66 10.45 9.67
CA THR A 27 -1.61 11.89 9.94
C THR A 27 -1.14 12.71 8.74
N SER A 28 -0.51 12.07 7.75
CA SER A 28 0.02 12.77 6.59
C SER A 28 0.14 11.90 5.35
N ASN A 29 0.13 12.55 4.19
CA ASN A 29 0.34 11.93 2.88
C ASN A 29 1.84 11.63 2.72
N ASN A 30 2.23 10.46 3.20
CA ASN A 30 3.63 10.03 3.27
C ASN A 30 3.90 8.82 2.37
N TYR A 31 5.19 8.53 2.21
CA TYR A 31 5.66 7.32 1.56
C TYR A 31 5.07 6.08 2.22
N ILE A 32 4.78 5.08 1.39
CA ILE A 32 4.50 3.75 1.90
C ILE A 32 5.75 3.19 2.56
N SER A 33 5.62 2.71 3.79
CA SER A 33 6.73 2.18 4.59
C SER A 33 6.44 0.75 5.05
N PHE A 34 7.47 0.07 5.53
CA PHE A 34 7.36 -1.22 6.18
C PHE A 34 7.99 -1.16 7.57
N THR A 35 7.39 -1.79 8.58
CA THR A 35 7.93 -1.81 9.94
C THR A 35 7.51 -3.06 10.71
N THR A 36 8.39 -3.52 11.59
CA THR A 36 8.08 -4.48 12.66
C THR A 36 7.59 -3.79 13.94
N THR A 37 7.78 -2.47 14.04
CA THR A 37 7.52 -1.68 15.26
C THR A 37 6.71 -0.43 14.90
N PRO A 38 5.39 -0.54 14.70
CA PRO A 38 4.58 0.60 14.30
C PRO A 38 4.50 1.64 15.43
N SER A 39 4.61 2.92 15.05
CA SER A 39 4.31 4.04 15.94
C SER A 39 2.80 4.22 16.11
N THR A 40 2.37 5.04 17.07
CA THR A 40 0.94 5.29 17.32
C THR A 40 0.23 6.03 16.19
N SER A 41 0.97 6.70 15.29
CA SER A 41 0.42 7.35 14.09
C SER A 41 0.41 6.44 12.87
N GLN A 42 0.93 5.22 13.00
CA GLN A 42 1.02 4.27 11.90
C GLN A 42 0.00 3.15 12.04
N SER A 43 -0.76 2.96 10.97
CA SER A 43 -1.63 1.82 10.79
C SER A 43 -0.91 0.70 10.05
N THR A 44 -0.85 -0.48 10.68
CA THR A 44 -0.34 -1.72 10.06
C THR A 44 -1.41 -2.79 9.84
N THR A 45 -2.63 -2.54 10.29
CA THR A 45 -3.77 -3.48 10.29
C THR A 45 -4.95 -2.85 9.57
N GLY A 46 -5.79 -3.64 8.90
CA GLY A 46 -6.92 -3.14 8.10
C GLY A 46 -6.73 -3.34 6.60
N PHE A 47 -5.61 -3.94 6.21
CA PHE A 47 -5.38 -4.38 4.83
C PHE A 47 -6.18 -5.64 4.55
N SER A 48 -6.95 -5.62 3.47
CA SER A 48 -7.74 -6.76 3.05
C SER A 48 -7.61 -6.94 1.56
N TRP A 49 -7.29 -8.15 1.15
CA TRP A 49 -7.31 -8.50 -0.26
C TRP A 49 -8.74 -8.82 -0.69
N TYR A 50 -9.19 -8.18 -1.76
CA TYR A 50 -10.43 -8.54 -2.43
C TYR A 50 -10.10 -9.05 -3.83
N GLY A 51 -10.13 -10.38 -3.98
CA GLY A 51 -9.55 -11.04 -5.15
C GLY A 51 -8.05 -10.74 -5.23
N ASN A 52 -7.64 -10.04 -6.30
CA ASN A 52 -6.25 -9.70 -6.58
C ASN A 52 -5.87 -8.25 -6.17
N LEU A 53 -6.78 -7.49 -5.57
CA LEU A 53 -6.55 -6.07 -5.26
C LEU A 53 -6.49 -5.84 -3.75
N LEU A 54 -5.55 -4.99 -3.33
CA LEU A 54 -5.41 -4.57 -1.94
C LEU A 54 -6.35 -3.41 -1.63
N PHE A 55 -7.15 -3.56 -0.57
CA PHE A 55 -8.01 -2.51 -0.05
C PHE A 55 -7.71 -2.25 1.43
N TRP A 56 -8.08 -1.05 1.86
CA TRP A 56 -8.22 -0.71 3.27
C TRP A 56 -9.66 -0.94 3.72
N LYS A 57 -9.84 -1.75 4.75
CA LYS A 57 -11.12 -2.00 5.40
C LYS A 57 -11.19 -1.20 6.70
N SER A 58 -12.12 -0.25 6.78
CA SER A 58 -12.38 0.49 8.02
C SER A 58 -12.92 -0.44 9.12
N ALA A 59 -12.92 0.05 10.37
CA ALA A 59 -13.59 -0.64 11.49
C ALA A 59 -15.09 -0.90 11.24
N THR A 60 -15.74 -0.07 10.42
CA THR A 60 -17.14 -0.25 9.99
C THR A 60 -17.30 -1.20 8.79
N GLY A 61 -16.21 -1.77 8.28
CA GLY A 61 -16.21 -2.73 7.18
C GLY A 61 -16.22 -2.13 5.78
N VAL A 62 -16.13 -0.81 5.63
CA VAL A 62 -16.10 -0.13 4.33
C VAL A 62 -14.73 -0.34 3.67
N LEU A 63 -14.75 -0.81 2.43
CA LEU A 63 -13.55 -0.96 1.61
C LEU A 63 -13.22 0.35 0.89
N SER A 64 -11.95 0.74 0.93
CA SER A 64 -11.45 1.94 0.26
C SER A 64 -10.08 1.66 -0.38
N SER A 65 -9.91 2.08 -1.64
CA SER A 65 -8.58 2.18 -2.23
C SER A 65 -8.02 3.53 -1.83
N LYS A 66 -7.00 3.53 -0.99
CA LYS A 66 -6.38 4.74 -0.45
C LYS A 66 -4.99 5.00 -1.05
N PHE A 67 -4.65 4.32 -2.14
CA PHE A 67 -3.33 4.40 -2.77
C PHE A 67 -3.37 5.31 -4.00
N TYR A 68 -2.35 6.16 -4.12
CA TYR A 68 -2.17 7.02 -5.29
C TYR A 68 -0.70 7.20 -5.62
N ALA A 69 -0.47 7.72 -6.80
CA ALA A 69 0.83 8.10 -7.31
C ALA A 69 0.81 9.58 -7.69
N GLU A 70 1.85 10.31 -7.32
CA GLU A 70 2.08 11.68 -7.78
C GLU A 70 3.33 11.72 -8.66
N PRO A 71 3.33 12.53 -9.74
CA PRO A 71 4.52 12.70 -10.55
C PRO A 71 5.60 13.38 -9.72
N THR A 72 6.84 12.89 -9.83
CA THR A 72 7.99 13.59 -9.26
C THR A 72 8.55 14.61 -10.26
N GLY A 73 9.62 15.32 -9.88
CA GLY A 73 10.39 16.16 -10.80
C GLY A 73 11.19 15.37 -11.85
N THR A 74 11.22 14.03 -11.75
CA THR A 74 11.92 13.15 -12.69
C THR A 74 10.91 12.41 -13.54
N ASP A 75 11.07 12.48 -14.86
CA ASP A 75 10.17 11.80 -15.80
C ASP A 75 10.20 10.27 -15.59
N GLY A 76 9.02 9.65 -15.72
CA GLY A 76 8.83 8.23 -15.45
C GLY A 76 8.93 7.80 -13.98
N ILE A 77 9.29 8.70 -13.05
CA ILE A 77 9.36 8.41 -11.62
C ILE A 77 8.14 8.97 -10.91
N TRP A 78 7.40 8.08 -10.27
CA TRP A 78 6.18 8.38 -9.53
C TRP A 78 6.37 8.12 -8.05
N GLN A 79 5.93 9.06 -7.23
CA GLN A 79 5.90 8.93 -5.79
C GLN A 79 4.60 8.26 -5.38
N VAL A 80 4.70 7.02 -4.91
CA VAL A 80 3.56 6.26 -4.38
C VAL A 80 3.30 6.63 -2.93
N GLN A 81 2.04 6.96 -2.62
CA GLN A 81 1.63 7.46 -1.32
C GLN A 81 0.27 6.90 -0.90
N TRP A 82 -0.05 7.12 0.37
CA TRP A 82 -1.33 6.78 1.00
C TRP A 82 -2.17 8.01 1.34
N LEU A 83 -3.50 7.88 1.26
CA LEU A 83 -4.46 8.95 1.56
C LEU A 83 -4.81 8.91 3.04
N ALA A 84 -4.09 9.73 3.82
CA ALA A 84 -4.55 10.13 5.15
C ALA A 84 -5.71 11.12 5.02
N ASN A 85 -5.56 12.14 4.15
CA ASN A 85 -6.59 13.16 3.90
C ASN A 85 -6.41 13.80 2.50
N ILE A 86 -7.46 13.83 1.67
CA ILE A 86 -7.40 14.39 0.31
C ILE A 86 -7.67 15.89 0.35
N THR A 87 -6.66 16.68 0.71
CA THR A 87 -6.77 18.16 0.66
C THR A 87 -6.23 18.76 -0.64
N SER A 88 -5.53 17.97 -1.48
CA SER A 88 -4.98 18.43 -2.76
C SER A 88 -5.21 17.42 -3.89
N PRO A 89 -6.29 17.55 -4.67
CA PRO A 89 -6.64 16.62 -5.76
C PRO A 89 -5.84 16.82 -7.06
N GLY A 90 -4.89 17.77 -7.11
CA GLY A 90 -4.44 18.34 -8.38
C GLY A 90 -3.54 17.44 -9.25
N LYS A 91 -2.87 16.44 -8.67
CA LYS A 91 -1.85 15.63 -9.39
C LYS A 91 -1.82 14.15 -9.01
N SER A 92 -2.69 13.73 -8.09
CA SER A 92 -2.69 12.37 -7.55
C SER A 92 -3.49 11.44 -8.47
N VAL A 93 -2.83 10.41 -9.00
CA VAL A 93 -3.42 9.36 -9.82
C VAL A 93 -3.75 8.17 -8.94
N PRO A 94 -5.01 7.71 -8.86
CA PRO A 94 -5.36 6.51 -8.10
C PRO A 94 -4.62 5.28 -8.63
N ILE A 95 -4.06 4.47 -7.73
CA ILE A 95 -3.40 3.20 -8.08
C ILE A 95 -3.97 2.05 -7.25
N ALA A 96 -3.64 0.81 -7.65
CA ALA A 96 -4.01 -0.38 -6.89
C ALA A 96 -2.83 -1.35 -6.85
N PHE A 97 -2.61 -1.97 -5.69
CA PHE A 97 -1.67 -3.06 -5.54
C PHE A 97 -2.30 -4.37 -5.99
N LYS A 98 -1.54 -5.14 -6.77
CA LYS A 98 -1.91 -6.49 -7.19
C LYS A 98 -1.14 -7.51 -6.35
N ARG A 99 -1.81 -8.60 -5.95
CA ARG A 99 -1.18 -9.72 -5.24
C ARG A 99 -0.24 -10.47 -6.18
N ASP A 100 -0.64 -10.60 -7.43
CA ASP A 100 0.22 -11.18 -8.46
C ASP A 100 1.24 -10.14 -8.92
N GLY A 101 2.51 -10.52 -8.88
CA GLY A 101 3.56 -9.77 -9.55
C GLY A 101 3.25 -9.62 -11.05
N PRO A 102 3.89 -8.68 -11.75
CA PRO A 102 3.73 -8.57 -13.19
C PRO A 102 4.02 -9.94 -13.82
N GLY A 103 2.98 -10.59 -14.34
CA GLY A 103 3.08 -11.94 -14.88
C GLY A 103 4.16 -11.95 -15.96
N ARG A 104 5.07 -12.93 -15.88
CA ARG A 104 6.11 -13.14 -16.89
C ARG A 104 5.48 -13.68 -18.17
N PHE A 105 4.72 -12.85 -18.89
CA PHE A 105 4.34 -13.06 -20.28
C PHE A 105 4.39 -11.72 -21.03
N ALA A 106 5.59 -11.15 -21.09
CA ALA A 106 5.92 -10.15 -22.10
C ALA A 106 6.60 -10.86 -23.29
N LYS A 107 5.79 -11.33 -24.23
CA LYS A 107 6.11 -11.28 -25.66
C LYS A 107 4.81 -11.40 -26.45
N VAL A 108 4.22 -10.25 -26.78
CA VAL A 108 3.33 -10.16 -27.94
C VAL A 108 4.22 -10.49 -29.13
N THR A 109 3.95 -11.63 -29.78
CA THR A 109 4.59 -12.00 -31.05
C THR A 109 3.74 -11.47 -32.18
#